data_AF-A0A7Y3DA68-F1
#
_entry.id   AF-A0A7Y3DA68-F1
#
_cell.length_a   1.000
_cell.length_b   1.000
_cell.length_c   1.000
_cell.angle_alpha   90.00
_cell.angle_beta   90.00
_cell.angle_gamma   90.00
#
_symmetry.space_group_name_H-M   'P 1'
#
loop_
_entity.id
_entity.type
_entity.pdbx_description
1 polymer ?
#
loop_
_entity_poly.entity_id
_entity_poly.type
_entity_poly.pdbx_seq_one_letter_code
_entity_poly.pdbx_strand_id
1 'polypeptide(L)'
;ERGAARLDSAFAVAEAAAAFETSIGVHESAATRDVDATHVVLHASAAGEALTSLMLAYPSPSAQSAPDAAPFALPGAAALKLDDPDGDRRIVAFHRAAPGGLLTVPAATNGMADAASDGSLALFDAASDGSLRLAYAEQATEIRFGGATLLSGARPGTLAVGFEDGAVDFLVDDGADSVQVRGLPFPRAQVDGSCGVLPLPGGAYRVELNRERRFRLTAALGNARPAADAGPDLRLPLGFDLMLDGRASCDADGDALSARWRILSAPTQHGWTLDDPTSFTPRLLLDRPGVYRLELVVTDAHGAESRPDEVVVLGGWSCLDGIDDDLDGLIDADDPTCADGAETVFRWPEGCGLGPELLPMVAGLLALRRRRARDRSLRCVGPASP
;
A
#
# COMPACT_ATOMS: atom_id res chain seq x y z
N GLU A 1 20.63 12.23 19.98
CA GLU A 1 20.28 12.65 18.61
C GLU A 1 20.23 11.40 17.75
N ARG A 2 19.17 11.23 16.95
CA ARG A 2 18.80 9.97 16.30
C ARG A 2 19.76 9.66 15.14
N GLY A 3 20.39 8.48 15.15
CA GLY A 3 21.13 7.95 14.02
C GLY A 3 20.20 7.80 12.82
N ALA A 4 20.47 8.56 11.77
CA ALA A 4 19.72 8.53 10.53
C ALA A 4 20.39 7.53 9.58
N ALA A 5 19.66 6.48 9.18
CA ALA A 5 20.03 5.68 8.02
C ALA A 5 19.95 6.56 6.77
N ARG A 6 21.04 6.60 6.00
CA ARG A 6 21.13 7.27 4.71
C ARG A 6 20.98 6.19 3.63
N LEU A 7 19.96 6.34 2.79
CA LEU A 7 19.81 5.56 1.56
C LEU A 7 20.65 6.27 0.49
N ASP A 8 21.80 5.71 0.11
CA ASP A 8 22.55 6.15 -1.08
C ASP A 8 22.06 5.31 -2.27
N SER A 9 21.24 5.95 -3.13
CA SER A 9 20.93 5.65 -4.54
C SER A 9 21.20 4.26 -5.13
N ALA A 10 20.18 3.67 -5.78
CA ALA A 10 20.33 2.51 -6.68
C ALA A 10 20.54 2.96 -8.15
N PHE A 11 21.50 2.34 -8.82
CA PHE A 11 21.78 2.48 -10.26
C PHE A 11 21.45 1.13 -10.92
N ALA A 12 20.65 1.13 -11.99
CA ALA A 12 20.40 -0.08 -12.78
C ALA A 12 21.42 -0.16 -13.92
N VAL A 13 22.11 -1.29 -14.04
CA VAL A 13 22.93 -1.62 -15.21
C VAL A 13 22.26 -2.79 -15.92
N ALA A 14 21.96 -2.62 -17.21
CA ALA A 14 21.34 -3.67 -18.02
C ALA A 14 22.34 -4.84 -18.18
N GLU A 15 22.05 -5.98 -17.54
CA GLU A 15 22.78 -7.22 -17.79
C GLU A 15 21.97 -8.19 -18.66
N ALA A 16 22.66 -8.92 -19.52
CA ALA A 16 22.07 -9.84 -20.50
C ALA A 16 21.61 -11.19 -19.92
N ALA A 17 21.86 -11.43 -18.63
CA ALA A 17 21.46 -12.65 -17.90
C ALA A 17 20.95 -12.28 -16.51
N ALA A 18 20.07 -13.11 -15.94
CA ALA A 18 19.61 -12.93 -14.56
C ALA A 18 20.80 -12.97 -13.60
N ALA A 19 21.03 -11.89 -12.87
CA ALA A 19 22.11 -11.75 -11.92
C ALA A 19 21.55 -11.47 -10.53
N PHE A 20 22.23 -11.96 -9.51
CA PHE A 20 21.89 -11.68 -8.12
C PHE A 20 23.13 -11.17 -7.42
N GLU A 21 23.02 -10.03 -6.76
CA GLU A 21 24.01 -9.55 -5.81
C GLU A 21 23.37 -9.42 -4.43
N THR A 22 24.10 -9.87 -3.42
CA THR A 22 23.73 -9.68 -2.02
C THR A 22 24.65 -8.62 -1.44
N SER A 23 24.07 -7.60 -0.81
CA SER A 23 24.84 -6.68 0.03
C SER A 23 24.35 -6.77 1.46
N ILE A 24 25.27 -6.97 2.39
CA ILE A 24 24.99 -7.03 3.83
C ILE A 24 25.38 -5.67 4.41
N GLY A 25 24.38 -4.93 4.88
CA GLY A 25 24.56 -3.68 5.60
C GLY A 25 24.54 -3.89 7.11
N VAL A 26 25.43 -3.19 7.81
CA VAL A 26 25.56 -3.23 9.28
C VAL A 26 25.15 -1.86 9.84
N HIS A 27 24.17 -1.80 10.75
CA HIS A 27 23.80 -0.56 11.44
C HIS A 27 24.35 -0.56 12.86
N GLU A 28 25.23 0.40 13.16
CA GLU A 28 25.78 0.63 14.50
C GLU A 28 24.92 1.62 15.30
N SER A 29 24.77 1.34 16.59
CA SER A 29 24.28 2.27 17.62
C SER A 29 25.21 3.47 17.73
N ALA A 30 24.69 4.68 17.52
CA ALA A 30 25.45 5.90 17.79
C ALA A 30 25.81 6.09 19.28
N ALA A 31 25.17 5.36 20.20
CA ALA A 31 25.35 5.48 21.64
C ALA A 31 26.38 4.49 22.21
N THR A 32 26.43 3.26 21.69
CA THR A 32 27.31 2.20 22.23
C THR A 32 28.45 1.81 21.28
N ARG A 33 28.38 2.20 19.99
CA ARG A 33 29.23 1.65 18.89
C ARG A 33 29.08 0.13 18.70
N ASP A 34 28.04 -0.48 19.26
CA ASP A 34 27.68 -1.86 18.94
C ASP A 34 26.82 -1.89 17.67
N VAL A 35 26.94 -2.94 16.88
CA VAL A 35 25.98 -3.22 15.80
C VAL A 35 24.62 -3.50 16.45
N ASP A 36 23.54 -2.87 16.00
CA ASP A 36 22.17 -3.06 16.54
C ASP A 36 21.27 -3.84 15.57
N ALA A 37 21.49 -3.72 14.25
CA ALA A 37 20.75 -4.46 13.23
C ALA A 37 21.60 -4.72 11.97
N THR A 38 21.44 -5.90 11.36
CA THR A 38 21.92 -6.19 10.01
C THR A 38 20.74 -6.13 9.05
N HIS A 39 20.96 -5.55 7.86
CA HIS A 39 20.00 -5.64 6.77
C HIS A 39 20.65 -6.42 5.63
N VAL A 40 20.02 -7.51 5.21
CA VAL A 40 20.36 -8.12 3.94
C VAL A 40 19.56 -7.39 2.88
N VAL A 41 20.26 -6.74 1.95
CA VAL A 41 19.69 -6.15 0.75
C VAL A 41 19.97 -7.10 -0.39
N LEU A 42 18.93 -7.77 -0.85
CA LEU A 42 19.00 -8.62 -2.04
C LEU A 42 18.75 -7.74 -3.24
N HIS A 43 19.62 -7.80 -4.24
CA HIS A 43 19.40 -7.19 -5.55
C HIS A 43 19.20 -8.34 -6.54
N ALA A 44 17.95 -8.60 -6.90
CA ALA A 44 17.61 -9.56 -7.94
C ALA A 44 17.48 -8.86 -9.30
N SER A 45 18.12 -9.43 -10.31
CA SER A 45 18.09 -9.00 -11.69
C SER A 45 17.61 -10.14 -12.61
N ALA A 46 16.75 -9.83 -13.59
CA ALA A 46 16.17 -10.74 -14.58
C ALA A 46 16.17 -10.05 -15.95
N ALA A 47 16.49 -10.78 -17.02
CA ALA A 47 16.59 -10.20 -18.37
C ALA A 47 15.27 -10.39 -19.15
N GLY A 48 14.76 -9.28 -19.72
CA GLY A 48 13.44 -9.12 -20.38
C GLY A 48 12.77 -7.82 -19.94
N GLU A 49 11.82 -7.26 -20.71
CA GLU A 49 11.57 -5.79 -20.74
C GLU A 49 10.85 -5.13 -19.55
N ALA A 50 11.43 -5.22 -18.36
CA ALA A 50 11.84 -4.07 -17.54
C ALA A 50 12.06 -4.61 -16.13
N LEU A 51 13.29 -4.99 -15.87
CA LEU A 51 13.72 -5.34 -14.54
C LEU A 51 13.70 -4.11 -13.63
N THR A 52 12.93 -4.19 -12.56
CA THR A 52 13.02 -3.32 -11.40
C THR A 52 13.42 -4.19 -10.21
N SER A 53 14.50 -3.82 -9.54
CA SER A 53 15.12 -4.61 -8.47
C SER A 53 14.11 -5.07 -7.40
N LEU A 54 14.13 -6.36 -7.03
CA LEU A 54 13.45 -6.81 -5.81
C LEU A 54 14.38 -6.54 -4.62
N MET A 55 14.08 -5.49 -3.85
CA MET A 55 14.77 -5.18 -2.60
C MET A 55 13.98 -5.79 -1.43
N LEU A 56 14.47 -6.89 -0.88
CA LEU A 56 14.04 -7.35 0.43
C LEU A 56 14.90 -6.64 1.47
N ALA A 57 14.31 -5.84 2.35
CA ALA A 57 15.01 -5.28 3.51
C ALA A 57 14.61 -6.11 4.74
N TYR A 58 15.49 -7.00 5.17
CA TYR A 58 15.27 -7.87 6.31
C TYR A 58 16.06 -7.38 7.52
N PRO A 59 15.44 -6.78 8.55
CA PRO A 59 16.14 -6.39 9.76
C PRO A 59 16.35 -7.62 10.67
N SER A 60 17.59 -8.06 10.84
CA SER A 60 17.99 -9.04 11.86
C SER A 60 18.68 -8.35 13.03
N PRO A 61 18.37 -8.72 14.29
CA PRO A 61 19.16 -8.29 15.44
C PRO A 61 20.63 -8.65 15.23
N SER A 62 21.53 -7.72 15.54
CA SER A 62 22.99 -7.91 15.38
C SER A 62 23.58 -9.09 16.16
N ALA A 63 22.91 -9.50 17.23
CA ALA A 63 23.30 -10.64 18.06
C ALA A 63 22.95 -12.00 17.42
N GLN A 64 22.18 -12.02 16.33
CA GLN A 64 21.81 -13.22 15.59
C GLN A 64 22.72 -13.39 14.37
N SER A 65 22.80 -14.63 13.88
CA SER A 65 23.44 -14.89 12.61
C SER A 65 22.70 -14.15 11.49
N ALA A 66 23.45 -13.65 10.49
CA ALA A 66 22.82 -13.07 9.32
C ALA A 66 22.03 -14.15 8.58
N PRO A 67 20.85 -13.84 8.04
CA PRO A 67 20.06 -14.81 7.30
C PRO A 67 20.81 -15.25 6.04
N ASP A 68 20.70 -16.53 5.70
CA ASP A 68 21.29 -17.10 4.49
C ASP A 68 20.34 -16.83 3.32
N ALA A 69 20.82 -16.15 2.28
CA ALA A 69 20.01 -15.79 1.13
C ALA A 69 20.68 -16.23 -0.16
N ALA A 70 19.98 -17.05 -0.93
CA ALA A 70 20.51 -17.65 -2.15
C ALA A 70 19.48 -17.64 -3.28
N PRO A 71 19.89 -17.31 -4.52
CA PRO A 71 19.04 -17.53 -5.67
C PRO A 71 18.89 -19.03 -5.97
N PHE A 72 17.79 -19.38 -6.64
CA PHE A 72 17.60 -20.74 -7.14
C PHE A 72 16.98 -20.73 -8.54
N ALA A 73 17.17 -21.82 -9.28
CA ALA A 73 16.61 -21.94 -10.62
C ALA A 73 15.09 -22.14 -10.56
N LEU A 74 14.35 -21.18 -11.12
CA LEU A 74 12.91 -21.27 -11.33
C LEU A 74 12.61 -20.93 -12.79
N PRO A 75 12.17 -21.87 -13.64
CA PRO A 75 11.92 -21.59 -15.04
C PRO A 75 10.94 -20.43 -15.25
N GLY A 76 11.37 -19.43 -16.01
CA GLY A 76 10.54 -18.26 -16.34
C GLY A 76 10.50 -17.14 -15.29
N ALA A 77 11.29 -17.23 -14.22
CA ALA A 77 11.35 -16.20 -13.19
C ALA A 77 12.76 -16.09 -12.56
N ALA A 78 13.06 -14.92 -12.01
CA ALA A 78 14.12 -14.77 -11.02
C ALA A 78 13.55 -15.14 -9.66
N ALA A 79 14.23 -16.00 -8.89
CA ALA A 79 13.75 -16.43 -7.58
C ALA A 79 14.86 -16.46 -6.54
N LEU A 80 14.49 -16.15 -5.30
CA LEU A 80 15.36 -16.17 -4.15
C LEU A 80 14.72 -16.93 -3.01
N LYS A 81 15.57 -17.54 -2.20
CA LYS A 81 15.24 -18.11 -0.91
C LYS A 81 16.06 -17.39 0.15
N LEU A 82 15.44 -17.07 1.27
CA LEU A 82 16.10 -16.60 2.48
C LEU A 82 15.72 -17.53 3.64
N ASP A 83 16.71 -18.08 4.32
CA ASP A 83 16.57 -18.87 5.53
C ASP A 83 17.15 -18.09 6.72
N ASP A 84 16.31 -17.78 7.71
CA ASP A 84 16.71 -17.21 8.99
C ASP A 84 16.32 -18.16 10.14
N PRO A 85 17.22 -19.06 10.56
CA PRO A 85 16.92 -19.97 11.66
C PRO A 85 16.76 -19.25 13.01
N ASP A 86 17.46 -18.13 13.23
CA ASP A 86 17.41 -17.39 14.51
C ASP A 86 16.16 -16.52 14.63
N GLY A 87 15.71 -15.97 13.50
CA GLY A 87 14.43 -15.25 13.36
C GLY A 87 13.23 -16.16 13.13
N ASP A 88 13.43 -17.48 13.05
CA ASP A 88 12.39 -18.48 12.77
C ASP A 88 11.62 -18.14 11.48
N ARG A 89 12.34 -17.85 10.38
CA ARG A 89 11.74 -17.45 9.10
C ARG A 89 12.35 -18.18 7.91
N ARG A 90 11.50 -18.51 6.97
CA ARG A 90 11.86 -18.94 5.61
C ARG A 90 11.06 -18.09 4.64
N ILE A 91 11.76 -17.38 3.77
CA ILE A 91 11.15 -16.52 2.76
C ILE A 91 11.50 -17.07 1.39
N VAL A 92 10.52 -17.13 0.50
CA VAL A 92 10.78 -17.21 -0.93
C VAL A 92 10.09 -16.09 -1.66
N ALA A 93 10.77 -15.58 -2.68
CA ALA A 93 10.18 -14.64 -3.60
C ALA A 93 10.55 -15.00 -5.03
N PHE A 94 9.65 -14.70 -5.96
CA PHE A 94 9.94 -14.76 -7.37
C PHE A 94 9.42 -13.53 -8.09
N HIS A 95 10.10 -13.16 -9.18
CA HIS A 95 9.72 -12.07 -10.07
C HIS A 95 9.83 -12.52 -11.54
N ARG A 96 8.83 -12.18 -12.34
CA ARG A 96 8.74 -12.49 -13.78
C ARG A 96 8.35 -11.24 -14.56
N ALA A 97 8.77 -11.17 -15.83
CA ALA A 97 8.61 -9.97 -16.65
C ALA A 97 7.16 -9.54 -16.89
N ALA A 98 6.22 -10.47 -16.83
CA ALA A 98 4.78 -10.22 -16.93
C ALA A 98 4.01 -11.33 -16.21
N PRO A 99 2.82 -11.08 -15.64
CA PRO A 99 1.97 -12.10 -15.04
C PRO A 99 1.56 -13.17 -16.06
N GLY A 100 1.02 -14.29 -15.61
CA GLY A 100 0.51 -15.33 -16.52
C GLY A 100 0.26 -16.65 -15.79
N GLY A 101 0.47 -17.80 -16.45
CA GLY A 101 0.15 -19.10 -15.83
C GLY A 101 0.78 -19.30 -14.45
N LEU A 102 0.06 -19.99 -13.57
CA LEU A 102 0.44 -20.26 -12.18
C LEU A 102 1.88 -20.80 -12.09
N LEU A 103 2.76 -20.07 -11.40
CA LEU A 103 4.13 -20.46 -11.14
C LEU A 103 4.24 -20.97 -9.71
N THR A 104 4.80 -22.16 -9.52
CA THR A 104 4.93 -22.82 -8.21
C THR A 104 6.41 -22.96 -7.83
N VAL A 105 6.76 -22.50 -6.63
CA VAL A 105 8.00 -22.85 -5.94
C VAL A 105 7.74 -24.13 -5.15
N PRO A 106 8.37 -25.27 -5.50
CA PRO A 106 8.11 -26.53 -4.83
C PRO A 106 8.61 -26.55 -3.38
N ALA A 107 7.91 -27.28 -2.52
CA ALA A 107 8.28 -27.55 -1.12
C ALA A 107 9.73 -28.04 -0.97
N ALA A 108 10.18 -28.89 -1.89
CA ALA A 108 11.54 -29.44 -1.91
C ALA A 108 12.62 -28.37 -2.14
N THR A 109 12.27 -27.23 -2.75
CA THR A 109 13.19 -26.12 -3.02
C THR A 109 13.21 -25.12 -1.87
N ASN A 110 12.05 -24.81 -1.31
CA ASN A 110 11.88 -23.73 -0.34
C ASN A 110 11.94 -24.18 1.13
N GLY A 111 11.90 -25.48 1.42
CA GLY A 111 11.87 -25.99 2.79
C GLY A 111 10.58 -25.63 3.55
N MET A 112 9.54 -25.24 2.83
CA MET A 112 8.20 -24.91 3.29
C MET A 112 7.20 -25.80 2.52
N ALA A 113 5.95 -25.37 2.38
CA ALA A 113 4.99 -25.97 1.46
C ALA A 113 5.13 -25.40 0.04
N ASP A 114 4.46 -26.03 -0.93
CA ASP A 114 4.35 -25.48 -2.29
C ASP A 114 3.75 -24.08 -2.23
N ALA A 115 4.46 -23.09 -2.77
CA ALA A 115 4.06 -21.69 -2.79
C ALA A 115 3.85 -21.24 -4.23
N ALA A 116 2.68 -20.70 -4.58
CA ALA A 116 2.37 -20.40 -5.97
C ALA A 116 1.53 -19.14 -6.14
N SER A 117 1.79 -18.41 -7.22
CA SER A 117 0.96 -17.30 -7.70
C SER A 117 1.10 -17.16 -9.22
N ASP A 118 0.14 -16.47 -9.83
CA ASP A 118 0.09 -16.12 -11.25
C ASP A 118 0.61 -14.70 -11.52
N GLY A 119 0.94 -13.94 -10.45
CA GLY A 119 1.41 -12.56 -10.50
C GLY A 119 2.82 -12.36 -11.07
N SER A 120 3.18 -11.09 -11.29
CA SER A 120 4.51 -10.68 -11.73
C SER A 120 5.55 -10.76 -10.61
N LEU A 121 5.14 -10.47 -9.38
CA LEU A 121 5.91 -10.60 -8.15
C LEU A 121 5.11 -11.47 -7.18
N ALA A 122 5.78 -12.37 -6.46
CA ALA A 122 5.21 -13.00 -5.29
C ALA A 122 6.26 -13.22 -4.20
N LEU A 123 5.83 -13.10 -2.95
CA LEU A 123 6.63 -13.31 -1.75
C LEU A 123 5.82 -14.17 -0.76
N PHE A 124 6.48 -15.14 -0.15
CA PHE A 124 5.92 -16.01 0.88
C PHE A 124 6.90 -16.07 2.03
N ASP A 125 6.41 -15.85 3.24
CA ASP A 125 7.14 -15.92 4.49
C ASP A 125 6.45 -16.92 5.42
N ALA A 126 7.20 -17.94 5.86
CA ALA A 126 6.73 -18.94 6.79
C ALA A 126 7.67 -19.07 7.98
N ALA A 127 7.15 -19.59 9.08
CA ALA A 127 7.97 -20.04 10.19
C ALA A 127 8.84 -21.25 9.80
N SER A 128 9.84 -21.59 10.61
CA SER A 128 10.71 -22.75 10.37
C SER A 128 9.97 -24.09 10.43
N ASP A 129 8.81 -24.14 11.10
CA ASP A 129 7.89 -25.27 11.12
C ASP A 129 7.03 -25.40 9.83
N GLY A 130 7.14 -24.43 8.91
CA GLY A 130 6.44 -24.40 7.64
C GLY A 130 5.08 -23.70 7.67
N SER A 131 4.64 -23.18 8.83
CA SER A 131 3.40 -22.40 8.93
C SER A 131 3.53 -21.05 8.22
N LEU A 132 2.61 -20.78 7.29
CA LEU A 132 2.60 -19.51 6.55
C LEU A 132 2.27 -18.35 7.49
N ARG A 133 3.09 -17.30 7.44
CA ARG A 133 2.88 -16.04 8.17
C ARG A 133 2.36 -14.95 7.26
N LEU A 134 2.92 -14.85 6.06
CA LEU A 134 2.57 -13.83 5.09
C LEU A 134 2.72 -14.39 3.67
N ALA A 135 1.79 -14.06 2.79
CA ALA A 135 2.00 -14.14 1.36
C ALA A 135 1.53 -12.84 0.70
N TYR A 136 2.26 -12.41 -0.33
CA TYR A 136 2.04 -11.19 -1.08
C TYR A 136 2.25 -11.47 -2.57
N ALA A 137 1.44 -10.88 -3.43
CA ALA A 137 1.63 -10.94 -4.87
C ALA A 137 1.12 -9.67 -5.57
N GLU A 138 1.80 -9.29 -6.65
CA GLU A 138 1.41 -8.16 -7.52
C GLU A 138 0.93 -8.66 -8.87
N GLN A 139 -0.03 -7.93 -9.45
CA GLN A 139 -0.67 -8.28 -10.72
C GLN A 139 -1.18 -9.73 -10.74
N ALA A 140 -1.61 -10.23 -9.58
CA ALA A 140 -2.03 -11.60 -9.37
C ALA A 140 -3.55 -11.69 -9.29
N THR A 141 -4.09 -12.82 -9.74
CA THR A 141 -5.48 -13.23 -9.43
C THR A 141 -5.53 -14.29 -8.34
N GLU A 142 -4.40 -14.93 -8.00
CA GLU A 142 -4.38 -16.04 -7.06
C GLU A 142 -3.12 -16.09 -6.20
N ILE A 143 -3.29 -16.40 -4.91
CA ILE A 143 -2.22 -16.84 -4.00
C ILE A 143 -2.55 -18.25 -3.50
N ARG A 144 -1.60 -19.18 -3.65
CA ARG A 144 -1.73 -20.56 -3.20
C ARG A 144 -0.58 -20.95 -2.29
N PHE A 145 -0.89 -21.73 -1.25
CA PHE A 145 0.11 -22.30 -0.36
C PHE A 145 -0.33 -23.68 0.12
N GLY A 146 0.58 -24.66 0.13
CA GLY A 146 0.29 -26.03 0.55
C GLY A 146 -0.82 -26.70 -0.26
N GLY A 147 -0.91 -26.37 -1.55
CA GLY A 147 -1.92 -26.89 -2.48
C GLY A 147 -3.30 -26.21 -2.37
N ALA A 148 -3.55 -25.41 -1.34
CA ALA A 148 -4.78 -24.64 -1.17
C ALA A 148 -4.68 -23.26 -1.83
N THR A 149 -5.76 -22.83 -2.49
CA THR A 149 -5.96 -21.44 -2.91
C THR A 149 -6.40 -20.62 -1.73
N LEU A 150 -5.53 -19.77 -1.19
CA LEU A 150 -5.83 -18.96 -0.02
C LEU A 150 -6.67 -17.73 -0.38
N LEU A 151 -6.35 -17.11 -1.51
CA LEU A 151 -6.94 -15.86 -1.98
C LEU A 151 -7.12 -15.93 -3.48
N SER A 152 -8.32 -15.60 -3.97
CA SER A 152 -8.65 -15.55 -5.39
C SER A 152 -9.43 -14.26 -5.69
N GLY A 153 -8.76 -13.36 -6.40
CA GLY A 153 -9.31 -12.12 -6.94
C GLY A 153 -9.98 -12.32 -8.30
N ALA A 154 -10.83 -11.37 -8.69
CA ALA A 154 -11.53 -11.42 -9.98
C ALA A 154 -10.68 -10.83 -11.11
N ARG A 155 -9.72 -9.95 -10.77
CA ARG A 155 -8.83 -9.27 -11.70
C ARG A 155 -7.38 -9.32 -11.20
N PRO A 156 -6.39 -9.14 -12.09
CA PRO A 156 -5.02 -8.96 -11.67
C PRO A 156 -4.90 -7.71 -10.78
N GLY A 157 -4.32 -7.86 -9.60
CA GLY A 157 -4.17 -6.78 -8.63
C GLY A 157 -3.12 -7.08 -7.58
N THR A 158 -3.10 -6.27 -6.52
CA THR A 158 -2.26 -6.53 -5.34
C THR A 158 -3.02 -7.41 -4.37
N LEU A 159 -2.45 -8.56 -4.04
CA LEU A 159 -3.03 -9.54 -3.13
C LEU A 159 -2.08 -9.76 -1.96
N ALA A 160 -2.59 -9.77 -0.74
CA ALA A 160 -1.83 -10.18 0.44
C ALA A 160 -2.69 -10.93 1.44
N VAL A 161 -2.08 -11.86 2.16
CA VAL A 161 -2.65 -12.58 3.28
C VAL A 161 -1.62 -12.67 4.40
N GLY A 162 -1.98 -12.25 5.61
CA GLY A 162 -1.15 -12.33 6.81
C GLY A 162 -1.87 -13.11 7.90
N PHE A 163 -1.17 -14.03 8.56
CA PHE A 163 -1.72 -14.87 9.62
C PHE A 163 -1.25 -14.36 10.99
N GLU A 164 -2.20 -14.16 11.89
CA GLU A 164 -1.98 -13.85 13.29
C GLU A 164 -2.72 -14.86 14.17
N ASP A 165 -2.41 -14.88 15.47
CA ASP A 165 -3.10 -15.76 16.41
C ASP A 165 -4.61 -15.45 16.46
N GLY A 166 -5.42 -16.32 15.87
CA GLY A 166 -6.88 -16.21 15.86
C GLY A 166 -7.46 -15.25 14.81
N ALA A 167 -6.63 -14.67 13.95
CA ALA A 167 -7.05 -13.73 12.91
C ALA A 167 -6.24 -13.91 11.61
N VAL A 168 -6.81 -13.47 10.50
CA VAL A 168 -6.12 -13.41 9.21
C VAL A 168 -6.42 -12.06 8.56
N ASP A 169 -5.37 -11.32 8.23
CA ASP A 169 -5.43 -10.03 7.55
C ASP A 169 -5.28 -10.20 6.05
N PHE A 170 -6.01 -9.38 5.30
CA PHE A 170 -5.99 -9.40 3.86
C PHE A 170 -5.83 -7.99 3.30
N LEU A 171 -5.13 -7.91 2.16
CA LEU A 171 -5.14 -6.76 1.26
C LEU A 171 -5.53 -7.28 -0.12
N VAL A 172 -6.55 -6.67 -0.72
CA VAL A 172 -7.04 -7.02 -2.05
C VAL A 172 -7.33 -5.74 -2.81
N ASP A 173 -6.40 -5.36 -3.68
CA ASP A 173 -6.54 -4.22 -4.57
C ASP A 173 -6.48 -4.69 -6.03
N ASP A 174 -7.57 -5.33 -6.46
CA ASP A 174 -7.86 -5.72 -7.85
C ASP A 174 -9.02 -4.92 -8.45
N GLY A 175 -9.48 -3.92 -7.71
CA GLY A 175 -10.64 -3.08 -8.00
C GLY A 175 -12.00 -3.78 -7.91
N ALA A 176 -12.09 -5.09 -7.62
CA ALA A 176 -13.35 -5.84 -7.54
C ALA A 176 -14.14 -5.53 -6.28
N ASP A 177 -15.45 -5.77 -6.36
CA ASP A 177 -16.36 -5.55 -5.24
C ASP A 177 -16.42 -6.77 -4.32
N SER A 178 -15.79 -7.89 -4.69
CA SER A 178 -15.69 -9.06 -3.81
C SER A 178 -14.46 -9.90 -4.12
N VAL A 179 -14.06 -10.69 -3.12
CA VAL A 179 -12.94 -11.64 -3.20
C VAL A 179 -13.33 -12.98 -2.59
N GLN A 180 -12.74 -14.07 -3.07
CA GLN A 180 -12.87 -15.38 -2.45
C GLN A 180 -11.64 -15.71 -1.61
N VAL A 181 -11.88 -16.13 -0.37
CA VAL A 181 -10.85 -16.58 0.57
C VAL A 181 -11.10 -18.03 0.99
N ARG A 182 -10.03 -18.75 1.31
CA ARG A 182 -10.09 -20.13 1.81
C ARG A 182 -8.89 -20.42 2.72
N GLY A 183 -8.93 -21.58 3.38
CA GLY A 183 -7.80 -22.05 4.18
C GLY A 183 -7.68 -21.33 5.53
N LEU A 184 -8.77 -20.72 6.00
CA LEU A 184 -8.80 -20.10 7.33
C LEU A 184 -8.64 -21.17 8.42
N PRO A 185 -7.91 -20.87 9.51
CA PRO A 185 -7.70 -21.80 10.62
C PRO A 185 -8.95 -21.99 11.52
N PHE A 186 -10.08 -21.39 11.14
CA PHE A 186 -11.33 -21.41 11.90
C PHE A 186 -12.56 -21.62 10.99
N PRO A 187 -13.63 -22.25 11.50
CA PRO A 187 -14.80 -22.65 10.71
C PRO A 187 -15.87 -21.55 10.54
N ARG A 188 -15.75 -20.45 11.29
CA ARG A 188 -16.64 -19.28 11.22
C ARG A 188 -15.78 -18.04 11.23
N ALA A 189 -16.16 -17.06 10.41
CA ALA A 189 -15.43 -15.82 10.26
C ALA A 189 -16.38 -14.65 10.48
N GLN A 190 -15.98 -13.72 11.34
CA GLN A 190 -16.43 -12.33 11.33
C GLN A 190 -15.47 -11.52 10.45
N VAL A 191 -15.92 -10.43 9.83
CA VAL A 191 -15.06 -9.56 9.00
C VAL A 191 -15.05 -8.11 9.48
N ASP A 192 -13.87 -7.57 9.75
CA ASP A 192 -13.65 -6.15 10.03
C ASP A 192 -13.20 -5.43 8.74
N GLY A 193 -13.69 -4.21 8.52
CA GLY A 193 -13.24 -3.36 7.40
C GLY A 193 -13.75 -3.82 6.03
N SER A 194 -14.92 -4.44 5.99
CA SER A 194 -15.57 -4.94 4.76
C SER A 194 -17.09 -4.77 4.85
N CYS A 195 -17.78 -4.81 3.71
CA CYS A 195 -19.23 -4.70 3.65
C CYS A 195 -19.97 -6.01 3.92
N GLY A 196 -19.27 -7.13 4.05
CA GLY A 196 -19.93 -8.40 4.33
C GLY A 196 -19.04 -9.62 4.10
N VAL A 197 -19.41 -10.71 4.76
CA VAL A 197 -18.77 -12.02 4.61
C VAL A 197 -19.83 -13.11 4.47
N LEU A 198 -19.76 -13.88 3.39
CA LEU A 198 -20.69 -14.95 3.07
C LEU A 198 -19.94 -16.30 3.02
N PRO A 199 -20.28 -17.28 3.89
CA PRO A 199 -19.71 -18.62 3.79
C PRO A 199 -20.17 -19.30 2.49
N LEU A 200 -19.22 -19.96 1.83
CA LEU A 200 -19.41 -20.74 0.62
C LEU A 200 -19.15 -22.24 0.90
N PRO A 201 -19.65 -23.15 0.05
CA PRO A 201 -19.33 -24.57 0.13
C PRO A 201 -17.82 -24.84 0.12
N GLY A 202 -17.38 -25.89 0.82
CA GLY A 202 -15.97 -26.28 0.84
C GLY A 202 -15.08 -25.41 1.73
N GLY A 203 -15.66 -24.66 2.68
CA GLY A 203 -14.93 -23.85 3.66
C GLY A 203 -14.30 -22.59 3.07
N ALA A 204 -14.84 -22.09 1.96
CA ALA A 204 -14.48 -20.79 1.39
C ALA A 204 -15.43 -19.70 1.90
N TYR A 205 -15.03 -18.44 1.74
CA TYR A 205 -15.88 -17.29 1.99
C TYR A 205 -15.81 -16.34 0.80
N ARG A 206 -16.92 -15.69 0.49
CA ARG A 206 -16.93 -14.46 -0.32
C ARG A 206 -16.93 -13.28 0.64
N VAL A 207 -16.00 -12.36 0.46
CA VAL A 207 -15.92 -11.11 1.22
C VAL A 207 -16.28 -9.98 0.27
N GLU A 208 -17.24 -9.15 0.65
CA GLU A 208 -17.70 -7.97 -0.11
C GLU A 208 -16.81 -6.78 0.26
N LEU A 209 -16.12 -6.21 -0.71
CA LEU A 209 -15.10 -5.17 -0.53
C LEU A 209 -15.69 -3.78 -0.75
N ASN A 210 -15.11 -2.80 -0.07
CA ASN A 210 -15.23 -1.39 -0.41
C ASN A 210 -13.84 -0.82 -0.78
N ARG A 211 -13.70 0.52 -0.82
CA ARG A 211 -12.42 1.19 -1.10
C ARG A 211 -11.33 1.03 -0.04
N GLU A 212 -11.63 0.55 1.17
CA GLU A 212 -10.60 0.27 2.19
C GLU A 212 -9.62 -0.82 1.72
N ARG A 213 -10.07 -1.76 0.89
CA ARG A 213 -9.29 -2.88 0.29
C ARG A 213 -8.57 -3.80 1.27
N ARG A 214 -8.60 -3.51 2.57
CA ARG A 214 -7.98 -4.26 3.64
C ARG A 214 -9.05 -4.71 4.62
N PHE A 215 -9.04 -5.98 4.96
CA PHE A 215 -10.01 -6.51 5.91
C PHE A 215 -9.36 -7.58 6.79
N ARG A 216 -9.94 -7.81 7.96
CA ARG A 216 -9.50 -8.84 8.88
C ARG A 216 -10.61 -9.84 9.12
N LEU A 217 -10.30 -11.13 8.99
CA LEU A 217 -11.19 -12.22 9.38
C LEU A 217 -10.77 -12.75 10.74
N THR A 218 -11.72 -12.93 11.66
CA THR A 218 -11.44 -13.48 13.00
C THR A 218 -12.37 -14.65 13.34
N ALA A 219 -11.90 -15.53 14.23
CA ALA A 219 -12.71 -16.64 14.76
C ALA A 219 -13.76 -16.18 15.78
N ALA A 220 -13.53 -15.03 16.41
CA ALA A 220 -14.41 -14.48 17.44
C ALA A 220 -15.68 -13.93 16.78
N LEU A 221 -16.84 -14.22 17.38
CA LEU A 221 -18.10 -13.63 16.96
C LEU A 221 -18.37 -12.42 17.85
N GLY A 222 -18.73 -11.30 17.24
CA GLY A 222 -18.95 -10.02 17.91
C GLY A 222 -19.45 -8.98 16.91
N ASN A 223 -19.34 -7.71 17.29
CA ASN A 223 -19.60 -6.57 16.41
C ASN A 223 -18.41 -6.32 15.48
N ALA A 224 -18.65 -6.27 14.18
CA ALA A 224 -17.64 -6.01 13.17
C ALA A 224 -17.25 -4.54 13.17
N ARG A 225 -15.98 -4.26 12.85
CA ARG A 225 -15.58 -2.88 12.58
C ARG A 225 -16.13 -2.47 11.19
N PRO A 226 -16.78 -1.30 11.06
CA PRO A 226 -17.28 -0.84 9.77
C PRO A 226 -16.14 -0.43 8.82
N ALA A 227 -16.48 -0.29 7.54
CA ALA A 227 -15.58 0.14 6.49
C ALA A 227 -16.00 1.54 5.98
N ALA A 228 -15.12 2.53 6.15
CA ALA A 228 -15.32 3.85 5.58
C ALA A 228 -15.03 3.83 4.07
N ASP A 229 -15.80 4.60 3.32
CA ASP A 229 -15.55 4.91 1.91
C ASP A 229 -15.76 6.41 1.72
N ALA A 230 -14.66 7.16 1.58
CA ALA A 230 -14.64 8.61 1.40
C ALA A 230 -14.90 9.03 -0.07
N GLY A 231 -15.07 8.05 -0.97
CA GLY A 231 -15.16 8.26 -2.41
C GLY A 231 -13.80 8.28 -3.13
N PRO A 232 -13.80 8.42 -4.47
CA PRO A 232 -12.58 8.54 -5.25
C PRO A 232 -11.96 9.94 -5.11
N ASP A 233 -10.65 10.04 -5.39
CA ASP A 233 -9.97 11.32 -5.52
C ASP A 233 -10.59 12.18 -6.64
N LEU A 234 -10.62 13.49 -6.43
CA LEU A 234 -11.32 14.44 -7.28
C LEU A 234 -10.39 15.53 -7.82
N ARG A 235 -10.71 16.03 -9.01
CA ARG A 235 -10.08 17.21 -9.61
C ARG A 235 -11.18 18.17 -10.02
N LEU A 236 -11.17 19.38 -9.47
CA LEU A 236 -12.27 20.33 -9.61
C LEU A 236 -11.74 21.77 -9.81
N PRO A 237 -12.45 22.60 -10.60
CA PRO A 237 -12.12 24.01 -10.75
C PRO A 237 -12.42 24.80 -9.45
N LEU A 238 -11.89 26.02 -9.35
CA LEU A 238 -12.19 26.89 -8.20
C LEU A 238 -13.64 27.38 -8.23
N GLY A 239 -14.16 27.71 -7.04
CA GLY A 239 -15.53 28.21 -6.86
C GLY A 239 -16.60 27.11 -6.82
N PHE A 240 -16.22 25.84 -7.00
CA PHE A 240 -17.13 24.71 -6.82
C PHE A 240 -17.44 24.47 -5.34
N ASP A 241 -18.72 24.24 -5.06
CA ASP A 241 -19.21 23.70 -3.79
C ASP A 241 -19.13 22.18 -3.86
N LEU A 242 -18.00 21.62 -3.44
CA LEU A 242 -17.76 20.18 -3.44
C LEU A 242 -18.68 19.51 -2.41
N MET A 243 -19.47 18.55 -2.86
CA MET A 243 -20.17 17.61 -1.98
C MET A 243 -19.36 16.31 -1.91
N LEU A 244 -18.80 16.00 -0.75
CA LEU A 244 -18.17 14.69 -0.51
C LEU A 244 -19.26 13.61 -0.48
N ASP A 245 -18.90 12.35 -0.74
CA ASP A 245 -19.86 11.25 -0.73
C ASP A 245 -19.33 10.05 0.05
N GLY A 246 -19.72 9.99 1.32
CA GLY A 246 -19.39 8.90 2.23
C GLY A 246 -20.38 7.74 2.21
N ARG A 247 -21.42 7.78 1.37
CA ARG A 247 -22.59 6.88 1.46
C ARG A 247 -22.28 5.44 1.07
N ALA A 248 -21.15 5.18 0.42
CA ALA A 248 -20.67 3.83 0.13
C ALA A 248 -20.02 3.16 1.35
N SER A 249 -19.86 3.87 2.47
CA SER A 249 -19.46 3.27 3.75
C SER A 249 -20.45 2.20 4.17
N CYS A 250 -19.95 1.14 4.76
CA CYS A 250 -20.74 -0.06 5.02
C CYS A 250 -20.31 -0.74 6.32
N ASP A 251 -21.16 -1.63 6.80
CA ASP A 251 -20.90 -2.48 7.95
C ASP A 251 -21.34 -3.91 7.63
N ALA A 252 -20.52 -4.88 8.00
CA ALA A 252 -20.76 -6.28 7.66
C ALA A 252 -21.94 -6.90 8.44
N ASP A 253 -22.27 -6.36 9.61
CA ASP A 253 -23.39 -6.80 10.44
C ASP A 253 -24.69 -6.04 10.11
N GLY A 254 -24.60 -5.03 9.25
CA GLY A 254 -25.73 -4.21 8.81
C GLY A 254 -26.13 -3.12 9.81
N ASP A 255 -25.23 -2.76 10.72
CA ASP A 255 -25.48 -1.75 11.73
C ASP A 255 -25.58 -0.34 11.13
N ALA A 256 -26.34 0.53 11.80
CA ALA A 256 -26.46 1.92 11.41
C ALA A 256 -25.12 2.65 11.64
N LEU A 257 -24.73 3.46 10.66
CA LEU A 257 -23.47 4.20 10.68
C LEU A 257 -23.67 5.71 10.91
N SER A 258 -22.72 6.30 11.61
CA SER A 258 -22.55 7.75 11.72
C SER A 258 -21.21 8.17 11.09
N ALA A 259 -21.19 9.33 10.41
CA ALA A 259 -20.00 9.83 9.73
C ALA A 259 -19.31 10.92 10.54
N ARG A 260 -17.99 10.98 10.44
CA ARG A 260 -17.18 12.08 10.95
C ARG A 260 -16.09 12.43 9.96
N TRP A 261 -16.25 13.59 9.34
CA TRP A 261 -15.28 14.14 8.39
C TRP A 261 -14.31 15.12 9.03
N ARG A 262 -13.06 15.11 8.58
CA ARG A 262 -12.01 16.04 9.02
C ARG A 262 -11.18 16.52 7.85
N ILE A 263 -10.76 17.79 7.89
CA ILE A 263 -9.76 18.33 6.98
C ILE A 263 -8.38 18.07 7.59
N LEU A 264 -7.59 17.19 6.97
CA LEU A 264 -6.22 16.90 7.41
C LEU A 264 -5.25 18.00 6.96
N SER A 265 -5.42 18.46 5.71
CA SER A 265 -4.66 19.57 5.14
C SER A 265 -5.43 20.24 4.02
N ALA A 266 -5.24 21.54 3.87
CA ALA A 266 -5.78 22.34 2.77
C ALA A 266 -4.79 23.46 2.39
N PRO A 267 -4.91 24.07 1.20
CA PRO A 267 -4.05 25.17 0.77
C PRO A 267 -4.19 26.37 1.70
N THR A 268 -3.06 26.84 2.25
CA THR A 268 -2.97 27.90 3.28
C THR A 268 -3.74 27.60 4.59
N GLN A 269 -3.17 27.96 5.75
CA GLN A 269 -3.71 27.59 7.08
C GLN A 269 -4.90 28.45 7.55
N HIS A 270 -5.82 28.82 6.66
CA HIS A 270 -6.97 29.65 7.01
C HIS A 270 -8.24 28.83 7.18
N GLY A 271 -8.64 28.59 8.43
CA GLY A 271 -10.04 28.47 8.87
C GLY A 271 -11.02 27.58 8.08
N TRP A 272 -10.54 26.65 7.27
CA TRP A 272 -11.39 25.79 6.46
C TRP A 272 -12.32 24.97 7.33
N THR A 273 -13.59 24.98 6.98
CA THR A 273 -14.64 24.21 7.65
C THR A 273 -15.43 23.44 6.63
N LEU A 274 -15.80 22.22 6.99
CA LEU A 274 -16.85 21.49 6.29
C LEU A 274 -18.20 21.98 6.78
N ASP A 275 -19.13 22.18 5.86
CA ASP A 275 -20.54 22.30 6.21
C ASP A 275 -21.10 20.89 6.49
N ASP A 276 -21.76 20.76 7.64
CA ASP A 276 -22.26 19.50 8.20
C ASP A 276 -21.24 18.33 8.18
N PRO A 277 -20.11 18.42 8.92
CA PRO A 277 -19.05 17.40 8.92
C PRO A 277 -19.49 16.04 9.49
N THR A 278 -20.71 15.96 10.05
CA THR A 278 -21.31 14.73 10.59
C THR A 278 -22.26 14.03 9.62
N SER A 279 -22.56 14.66 8.47
CA SER A 279 -23.30 14.06 7.38
C SER A 279 -22.44 13.11 6.56
N PHE A 280 -23.07 12.17 5.85
CA PHE A 280 -22.41 11.39 4.81
C PHE A 280 -22.08 12.21 3.56
N THR A 281 -22.70 13.38 3.38
CA THR A 281 -22.44 14.25 2.24
C THR A 281 -22.15 15.70 2.67
N PRO A 282 -21.06 15.95 3.43
CA PRO A 282 -20.69 17.29 3.83
C PRO A 282 -20.25 18.10 2.61
N ARG A 283 -20.20 19.43 2.78
CA ARG A 283 -19.81 20.34 1.70
C ARG A 283 -18.55 21.13 2.03
N LEU A 284 -17.76 21.40 0.99
CA LEU A 284 -16.55 22.21 1.05
C LEU A 284 -16.51 23.16 -0.15
N LEU A 285 -16.41 24.46 0.11
CA LEU A 285 -16.13 25.44 -0.93
C LEU A 285 -14.65 25.38 -1.32
N LEU A 286 -14.34 25.15 -2.60
CA LEU A 286 -12.97 25.15 -3.12
C LEU A 286 -12.58 26.55 -3.62
N ASP A 287 -12.16 27.45 -2.74
CA ASP A 287 -11.85 28.85 -3.10
C ASP A 287 -10.35 29.15 -3.36
N ARG A 288 -9.46 28.19 -3.06
CA ARG A 288 -8.01 28.28 -3.32
C ARG A 288 -7.49 27.13 -4.15
N PRO A 289 -6.50 27.37 -5.03
CA PRO A 289 -5.84 26.30 -5.75
C PRO A 289 -4.94 25.48 -4.81
N GLY A 290 -4.89 24.17 -5.02
CA GLY A 290 -3.98 23.25 -4.35
C GLY A 290 -4.64 21.97 -3.87
N VAL A 291 -3.91 21.23 -3.03
CA VAL A 291 -4.30 19.91 -2.54
C VAL A 291 -5.07 20.02 -1.23
N TYR A 292 -6.27 19.46 -1.19
CA TYR A 292 -7.08 19.25 0.00
C TYR A 292 -7.07 17.75 0.32
N ARG A 293 -6.78 17.40 1.58
CA ARG A 293 -6.86 16.04 2.10
C ARG A 293 -7.93 15.99 3.16
N LEU A 294 -8.94 15.16 2.93
CA LEU A 294 -10.07 14.99 3.83
C LEU A 294 -10.12 13.54 4.28
N GLU A 295 -10.48 13.34 5.53
CA GLU A 295 -10.56 12.04 6.19
C GLU A 295 -12.01 11.77 6.59
N LEU A 296 -12.51 10.57 6.28
CA LEU A 296 -13.74 10.02 6.79
C LEU A 296 -13.43 8.90 7.79
N VAL A 297 -14.04 8.98 8.96
CA VAL A 297 -14.19 7.85 9.88
C VAL A 297 -15.68 7.61 10.08
N VAL A 298 -16.12 6.36 10.00
CA VAL A 298 -17.49 5.98 10.35
C VAL A 298 -17.51 5.20 11.65
N THR A 299 -18.57 5.39 12.44
CA THR A 299 -18.80 4.70 13.71
C THR A 299 -20.13 4.00 13.66
N ASP A 300 -20.15 2.71 13.98
CA ASP A 300 -21.38 1.92 14.06
C ASP A 300 -22.21 2.24 15.34
N ALA A 301 -23.39 1.64 15.42
CA ALA A 301 -24.32 1.80 16.54
C ALA A 301 -23.80 1.23 17.88
N HIS A 302 -22.78 0.37 17.85
CA HIS A 302 -22.14 -0.23 19.02
C HIS A 302 -20.87 0.54 19.46
N GLY A 303 -20.47 1.56 18.69
CA GLY A 303 -19.35 2.44 18.98
C GLY A 303 -18.01 2.00 18.39
N ALA A 304 -17.95 0.99 17.50
CA ALA A 304 -16.71 0.66 16.83
C ALA A 304 -16.44 1.64 15.67
N GLU A 305 -15.20 2.13 15.58
CA GLU A 305 -14.76 3.06 14.54
C GLU A 305 -14.02 2.33 13.41
N SER A 306 -14.33 2.69 12.17
CA SER A 306 -13.60 2.25 10.98
C SER A 306 -12.12 2.63 11.03
N ARG A 307 -11.33 2.07 10.10
CA ARG A 307 -10.09 2.73 9.70
C ARG A 307 -10.43 4.06 9.01
N PRO A 308 -9.56 5.09 9.10
CA PRO A 308 -9.77 6.31 8.36
C PRO A 308 -9.60 6.05 6.86
N ASP A 309 -10.55 6.54 6.06
CA ASP A 309 -10.40 6.62 4.61
C ASP A 309 -10.14 8.08 4.19
N GLU A 310 -9.21 8.27 3.25
CA GLU A 310 -8.80 9.59 2.77
C GLU A 310 -9.29 9.82 1.35
N VAL A 311 -9.81 11.02 1.10
CA VAL A 311 -10.05 11.54 -0.25
C VAL A 311 -9.16 12.75 -0.50
N VAL A 312 -8.48 12.74 -1.64
CA VAL A 312 -7.68 13.87 -2.09
C VAL A 312 -8.42 14.64 -3.17
N VAL A 313 -8.51 15.95 -2.98
CA VAL A 313 -9.12 16.87 -3.94
C VAL A 313 -8.06 17.85 -4.42
N LEU A 314 -7.89 17.93 -5.73
CA LEU A 314 -7.11 18.97 -6.38
C LEU A 314 -8.04 20.11 -6.80
N GLY A 315 -7.98 21.22 -6.08
CA GLY A 315 -8.71 22.44 -6.40
C GLY A 315 -7.91 23.34 -7.34
N GLY A 316 -8.58 23.93 -8.32
CA GLY A 316 -8.04 25.00 -9.17
C GLY A 316 -7.34 24.54 -10.43
N TRP A 317 -7.74 23.38 -10.95
CA TRP A 317 -7.52 23.04 -12.35
C TRP A 317 -8.74 23.48 -13.16
N SER A 318 -8.65 24.70 -13.66
CA SER A 318 -9.36 25.15 -14.85
C SER A 318 -8.34 25.94 -15.64
N CYS A 319 -8.00 25.50 -16.85
CA CYS A 319 -7.67 26.47 -17.89
C CYS A 319 -8.80 27.51 -17.88
N LEU A 320 -8.45 28.77 -17.66
CA LEU A 320 -9.24 29.66 -16.80
C LEU A 320 -10.59 30.09 -17.38
N ASP A 321 -10.91 29.71 -18.62
CA ASP A 321 -12.16 29.99 -19.31
C ASP A 321 -12.93 28.75 -19.80
N GLY A 322 -12.36 27.54 -19.67
CA GLY A 322 -12.99 26.29 -20.12
C GLY A 322 -13.22 26.22 -21.63
N ILE A 323 -12.43 26.94 -22.41
CA ILE A 323 -12.42 26.90 -23.86
C ILE A 323 -11.34 25.91 -24.31
N ASP A 324 -11.58 25.27 -25.46
CA ASP A 324 -10.62 24.46 -26.21
C ASP A 324 -10.09 25.38 -27.32
N ASP A 325 -9.06 26.18 -27.01
CA ASP A 325 -8.56 27.25 -27.88
C ASP A 325 -7.66 26.71 -29.03
N ASP A 326 -7.15 25.48 -28.92
CA ASP A 326 -6.39 24.80 -29.98
C ASP A 326 -7.23 23.79 -30.80
N LEU A 327 -8.47 23.55 -30.37
CA LEU A 327 -9.53 22.80 -31.05
C LEU A 327 -9.22 21.32 -31.25
N ASP A 328 -8.48 20.71 -30.33
CA ASP A 328 -8.13 19.29 -30.38
C ASP A 328 -9.19 18.38 -29.70
N GLY A 329 -10.18 18.99 -29.04
CA GLY A 329 -11.28 18.32 -28.35
C GLY A 329 -10.97 17.99 -26.89
N LEU A 330 -9.84 18.44 -26.36
CA LEU A 330 -9.42 18.31 -24.97
C LEU A 330 -9.19 19.71 -24.37
N ILE A 331 -9.33 19.83 -23.05
CA ILE A 331 -8.98 21.06 -22.32
C ILE A 331 -7.80 20.69 -21.44
N ASP A 332 -6.59 20.80 -21.99
CA ASP A 332 -5.37 20.32 -21.36
C ASP A 332 -4.20 21.32 -21.47
N ALA A 333 -2.97 20.84 -21.25
CA ALA A 333 -1.78 21.68 -21.14
C ALA A 333 -1.34 22.33 -22.46
N ASP A 334 -1.87 21.87 -23.59
CA ASP A 334 -1.50 22.38 -24.91
C ASP A 334 -2.36 23.60 -25.32
N ASP A 335 -3.38 23.95 -24.53
CA ASP A 335 -4.20 25.16 -24.70
C ASP A 335 -3.43 26.45 -24.30
N PRO A 336 -3.42 27.50 -25.16
CA PRO A 336 -2.70 28.76 -24.95
C PRO A 336 -2.99 29.49 -23.64
N THR A 337 -4.18 29.32 -23.05
CA THR A 337 -4.55 29.93 -21.77
C THR A 337 -3.97 29.17 -20.57
N CYS A 338 -3.48 27.94 -20.78
CA CYS A 338 -2.79 27.13 -19.79
C CYS A 338 -1.26 27.37 -19.80
N ALA A 339 -0.73 28.09 -20.80
CA ALA A 339 0.70 28.19 -21.09
C ALA A 339 1.49 29.21 -20.23
N ASP A 340 0.85 30.03 -19.39
CA ASP A 340 1.55 31.03 -18.56
C ASP A 340 1.91 30.49 -17.15
N GLY A 341 2.79 29.48 -17.12
CA GLY A 341 3.88 29.47 -16.13
C GLY A 341 3.63 28.99 -14.70
N ALA A 342 2.71 28.04 -14.46
CA ALA A 342 2.71 27.26 -13.22
C ALA A 342 3.24 25.83 -13.44
N GLU A 343 4.52 25.72 -13.83
CA GLU A 343 5.27 24.47 -13.63
C GLU A 343 5.41 24.19 -12.13
N THR A 344 4.40 23.54 -11.56
CA THR A 344 4.63 22.47 -10.60
C THR A 344 3.86 21.27 -11.10
N VAL A 345 4.51 20.50 -11.96
CA VAL A 345 4.07 19.15 -12.32
C VAL A 345 4.07 18.34 -11.01
N PHE A 346 2.94 18.34 -10.31
CA PHE A 346 2.68 17.32 -9.29
C PHE A 346 2.29 16.05 -10.06
N ARG A 347 3.30 15.34 -10.55
CA ARG A 347 3.13 13.94 -10.97
C ARG A 347 2.74 13.16 -9.72
N TRP A 348 1.49 12.72 -9.68
CA TRP A 348 1.16 11.56 -8.87
C TRP A 348 2.05 10.40 -9.35
N PRO A 349 2.78 9.71 -8.48
CA PRO A 349 3.09 8.32 -8.76
C PRO A 349 1.72 7.64 -8.93
N GLU A 350 1.53 6.93 -10.04
CA GLU A 350 0.43 5.99 -10.12
C GLU A 350 0.54 5.05 -8.91
N GLY A 351 -0.51 5.01 -8.08
CA GLY A 351 -0.54 4.24 -6.84
C GLY A 351 -0.45 5.09 -5.57
N CYS A 352 -1.56 5.71 -5.18
CA CYS A 352 -1.82 6.18 -3.82
C CYS A 352 -3.35 6.17 -3.57
N GLY A 353 -3.96 4.98 -3.60
CA GLY A 353 -4.94 4.64 -2.57
C GLY A 353 -4.16 4.00 -1.43
N LEU A 354 -4.58 4.25 -0.18
CA LEU A 354 -3.90 3.95 1.10
C LEU A 354 -3.06 5.14 1.63
N GLY A 355 -3.70 5.90 2.51
CA GLY A 355 -3.04 6.87 3.38
C GLY A 355 -2.01 6.22 4.33
N PRO A 356 -1.16 7.04 4.98
CA PRO A 356 -0.02 6.59 5.76
C PRO A 356 -0.43 6.07 7.15
N GLU A 357 -1.13 4.95 7.22
CA GLU A 357 -1.41 4.18 8.44
C GLU A 357 -1.18 2.69 8.13
N LEU A 358 0.10 2.31 8.02
CA LEU A 358 0.61 0.93 7.98
C LEU A 358 1.63 0.64 9.11
N LEU A 359 1.65 1.49 10.13
CA LEU A 359 2.40 1.27 11.37
C LEU A 359 1.43 0.70 12.41
N PRO A 360 1.14 -0.63 12.34
CA PRO A 360 2.07 -1.61 12.91
C PRO A 360 2.14 -2.97 12.17
N MET A 361 2.18 -2.98 10.83
CA MET A 361 2.53 -4.22 10.08
C MET A 361 3.82 -4.11 9.25
N VAL A 362 4.43 -2.92 9.16
CA VAL A 362 5.78 -2.73 8.60
C VAL A 362 6.57 -1.74 9.47
N ALA A 363 6.71 -2.06 10.76
CA ALA A 363 7.60 -1.32 11.67
C ALA A 363 9.05 -1.80 11.47
N GLY A 364 9.67 -1.38 10.37
CA GLY A 364 11.08 -1.63 10.08
C GLY A 364 11.77 -0.58 9.21
N LEU A 365 11.04 0.16 8.36
CA LEU A 365 11.64 1.20 7.53
C LEU A 365 10.83 2.51 7.55
N LEU A 366 11.57 3.59 7.76
CA LEU A 366 11.21 5.01 7.56
C LEU A 366 10.51 5.74 8.72
N ALA A 367 11.23 5.83 9.85
CA ALA A 367 11.31 7.10 10.57
C ALA A 367 12.30 8.03 9.83
N LEU A 368 11.83 9.12 9.23
CA LEU A 368 12.49 10.44 9.16
C LEU A 368 11.74 11.40 8.22
N ARG A 369 10.88 12.25 8.77
CA ARG A 369 10.87 13.69 8.45
C ARG A 369 9.98 14.44 9.45
N ARG A 370 10.59 15.16 10.39
CA ARG A 370 10.41 16.62 10.54
C ARG A 370 11.20 17.24 11.71
N ARG A 371 11.87 18.34 11.34
CA ARG A 371 12.28 19.56 12.09
C ARG A 371 13.72 19.66 12.58
N ARG A 372 14.40 20.70 12.09
CA ARG A 372 14.65 21.91 12.91
C ARG A 372 14.67 23.17 12.06
N ALA A 373 13.95 24.18 12.56
CA ALA A 373 14.12 25.58 12.24
C ALA A 373 15.07 26.24 13.27
N ARG A 374 15.64 27.39 12.86
CA ARG A 374 16.51 28.36 13.57
C ARG A 374 18.02 28.03 13.50
N ASP A 375 18.92 28.94 13.11
CA ASP A 375 18.90 30.41 13.21
C ASP A 375 19.88 31.09 12.20
N ARG A 376 19.51 32.29 11.72
CA ARG A 376 20.28 33.45 11.13
C ARG A 376 21.47 33.17 10.18
N SER A 377 21.56 33.75 8.97
CA SER A 377 21.54 35.19 8.67
C SER A 377 21.24 35.51 7.19
N LEU A 378 20.57 36.65 7.00
CA LEU A 378 20.27 37.35 5.73
C LEU A 378 21.48 37.55 4.81
N ARG A 379 21.25 37.49 3.49
CA ARG A 379 21.65 38.53 2.50
C ARG A 379 20.88 38.36 1.19
N CYS A 380 20.14 39.42 0.84
CA CYS A 380 19.48 39.62 -0.45
C CYS A 380 20.50 40.09 -1.50
N VAL A 381 20.36 39.63 -2.75
CA VAL A 381 20.89 40.32 -3.94
C VAL A 381 19.75 40.33 -4.95
N GLY A 382 19.20 41.52 -5.24
CA GLY A 382 18.18 41.72 -6.27
C GLY A 382 18.79 41.90 -7.66
N PRO A 383 18.00 41.79 -8.73
CA PRO A 383 18.44 42.13 -10.08
C PRO A 383 18.43 43.65 -10.28
N ALA A 384 19.50 44.18 -10.89
CA ALA A 384 19.57 45.55 -11.35
C ALA A 384 18.88 45.68 -12.72
N SER A 385 17.85 46.53 -12.79
CA SER A 385 17.38 47.13 -14.04
C SER A 385 18.29 48.29 -14.45
N PRO A 386 18.24 48.70 -15.72
CA PRO A 386 17.63 50.01 -16.01
C PRO A 386 16.24 49.91 -16.61
#